data_AF-A0A6V7UCA5-F1
#
_entry.id   AF-A0A6V7UCA5-F1
#
_cell.length_a   1.000
_cell.length_b   1.000
_cell.length_c   1.000
_cell.angle_alpha   90.00
_cell.angle_beta   90.00
_cell.angle_gamma   90.00
#
_symmetry.space_group_name_H-M   'P 1'
#
loop_
_entity.id
_entity.type
_entity.pdbx_description
1 polymer ?
#
loop_
_entity_poly.entity_id
_entity_poly.type
_entity_poly.pdbx_seq_one_letter_code
_entity_poly.pdbx_strand_id
1 'polypeptide(L)'
;MSLIWKYFSLSGRVAFCKSCKFSKNHPPRSPTTFLISHLSASHPELYDDFSAKRKAKEPQQQTLKRTFAESAPTTSQVSDDLDVITDQDIDLMDMDEIEKTKISEQKFLHHNLVIYNFEYE
;
A
#
# COMPACT_ATOMS: atom_id res chain seq x y z
N MET A 1 -0.40 13.99 -13.56
CA MET A 1 -1.09 12.75 -13.10
C MET A 1 -0.05 11.74 -12.60
N SER A 2 -0.30 11.10 -11.45
CA SER A 2 0.63 10.15 -10.81
C SER A 2 0.86 8.88 -11.65
N LEU A 3 2.10 8.38 -11.68
CA LEU A 3 2.48 7.20 -12.48
C LEU A 3 1.80 5.89 -12.04
N ILE A 4 1.42 5.78 -10.76
CA ILE A 4 0.86 4.57 -10.18
C ILE A 4 -0.45 4.13 -10.85
N TRP A 5 -1.25 5.09 -11.36
CA TRP A 5 -2.51 4.84 -12.06
C TRP A 5 -2.35 4.17 -13.44
N LYS A 6 -1.12 3.94 -13.90
CA LYS A 6 -0.89 3.04 -15.04
C LYS A 6 -1.18 1.59 -14.67
N TYR A 7 -0.89 1.21 -13.44
CA TYR A 7 -1.01 -0.16 -12.92
C TYR A 7 -2.34 -0.42 -12.21
N PHE A 8 -3.04 0.65 -11.82
CA PHE A 8 -4.34 0.59 -11.13
C PHE A 8 -5.42 1.32 -11.92
N SER A 9 -6.65 0.86 -11.78
CA SER A 9 -7.85 1.54 -12.27
C SER A 9 -8.65 2.07 -11.09
N LEU A 10 -9.26 3.25 -11.22
CA LEU A 10 -10.16 3.80 -10.22
C LEU A 10 -11.59 3.69 -10.74
N SER A 11 -12.47 2.98 -10.03
CA SER A 11 -13.91 2.98 -10.29
C SER A 11 -14.64 3.51 -9.06
N GLY A 12 -15.21 4.71 -9.20
CA GLY A 12 -15.83 5.43 -8.08
C GLY A 12 -14.83 5.72 -6.95
N ARG A 13 -15.03 5.06 -5.81
CA ARG A 13 -14.17 5.18 -4.62
C ARG A 13 -13.30 3.96 -4.37
N VAL A 14 -13.16 3.07 -5.36
CA VAL A 14 -12.42 1.81 -5.23
C VAL A 14 -11.31 1.78 -6.27
N ALA A 15 -10.09 1.51 -5.82
CA ALA A 15 -8.95 1.27 -6.67
C ALA A 15 -8.79 -0.24 -6.91
N PHE A 16 -8.61 -0.62 -8.16
CA PHE A 16 -8.46 -1.99 -8.64
C PHE A 16 -7.07 -2.17 -9.22
N CYS A 17 -6.38 -3.25 -8.85
CA CYS A 17 -5.17 -3.66 -9.54
C CYS A 17 -5.55 -4.24 -10.91
N LYS A 18 -4.77 -3.92 -11.95
CA LYS A 18 -4.99 -4.49 -13.30
C LYS A 18 -4.42 -5.89 -13.46
N SER A 19 -3.45 -6.25 -12.61
CA SER A 19 -2.70 -7.52 -12.72
C SER A 19 -3.18 -8.60 -11.76
N CYS A 20 -3.93 -8.23 -10.71
CA CYS A 20 -4.55 -9.18 -9.81
C CYS A 20 -5.96 -8.73 -9.41
N LYS A 21 -6.67 -9.57 -8.65
CA LYS A 21 -8.03 -9.29 -8.17
C LYS A 21 -8.05 -8.38 -6.93
N PHE A 22 -6.97 -7.67 -6.63
CA PHE A 22 -6.91 -6.75 -5.50
C PHE A 22 -7.78 -5.53 -5.75
N SER A 23 -8.65 -5.23 -4.80
CA SER A 23 -9.43 -4.01 -4.77
C SER A 23 -9.41 -3.42 -3.37
N LYS A 24 -9.35 -2.08 -3.29
CA LYS A 24 -9.34 -1.38 -2.01
C LYS A 24 -10.01 -0.02 -2.13
N ASN A 25 -10.75 0.37 -1.10
CA ASN A 25 -11.32 1.70 -1.01
C ASN A 25 -10.20 2.76 -1.04
N HIS A 26 -10.33 3.69 -1.98
CA HIS A 26 -9.46 4.84 -2.16
C HIS A 26 -10.32 6.12 -2.16
N PRO A 27 -10.60 6.69 -0.97
CA PRO A 27 -11.29 7.97 -0.86
C PRO A 27 -10.58 9.10 -1.62
N PRO A 28 -11.31 10.16 -2.02
CA PRO A 28 -10.67 11.35 -2.57
C PRO A 28 -9.65 11.91 -1.58
N ARG A 29 -8.45 12.29 -2.07
CA ARG A 29 -7.28 12.72 -1.29
C ARG A 29 -6.59 11.66 -0.44
N SER A 30 -6.96 10.39 -0.55
CA SER A 30 -6.18 9.31 0.08
C SER A 30 -4.79 9.19 -0.57
N PRO A 31 -3.72 8.93 0.21
CA PRO A 31 -2.40 8.70 -0.35
C PRO A 31 -2.34 7.39 -1.13
N THR A 32 -1.55 7.37 -2.20
CA THR A 32 -1.34 6.17 -3.02
C THR A 32 -0.23 5.25 -2.48
N THR A 33 0.27 5.48 -1.27
CA THR A 33 1.38 4.70 -0.67
C THR A 33 1.03 3.23 -0.54
N PHE A 34 -0.23 2.91 -0.19
CA PHE A 34 -0.69 1.53 -0.10
C PHE A 34 -0.74 0.83 -1.47
N LEU A 35 -1.03 1.56 -2.55
CA LEU A 35 -1.01 1.02 -3.91
C LEU A 35 0.42 0.66 -4.31
N ILE A 36 1.38 1.50 -3.94
CA ILE A 36 2.81 1.22 -4.17
C ILE A 36 3.25 -0.01 -3.39
N SER A 37 2.86 -0.11 -2.11
CA SER A 37 3.18 -1.27 -1.26
C SER A 37 2.57 -2.56 -1.81
N HIS A 38 1.32 -2.52 -2.27
CA HIS A 38 0.70 -3.65 -2.95
C HIS A 38 1.49 -4.06 -4.19
N LEU A 39 1.89 -3.08 -5.01
CA LEU A 39 2.67 -3.35 -6.22
C LEU A 39 4.00 -4.02 -5.88
N SER A 40 4.74 -3.54 -4.86
CA SER A 40 6.01 -4.16 -4.45
C SER A 40 5.85 -5.56 -3.86
N ALA A 41 4.76 -5.82 -3.13
CA ALA A 41 4.57 -7.10 -2.44
C ALA A 41 3.98 -8.18 -3.37
N SER A 42 3.04 -7.81 -4.23
CA SER A 42 2.29 -8.75 -5.08
C SER A 42 2.81 -8.82 -6.51
N HIS A 43 3.47 -7.76 -7.01
CA HIS A 43 3.92 -7.65 -8.40
C HIS A 43 5.33 -7.04 -8.49
N PRO A 44 6.37 -7.72 -7.97
CA PRO A 44 7.73 -7.17 -7.92
C PRO A 44 8.23 -6.76 -9.31
N GLU A 45 7.92 -7.55 -10.35
CA GLU A 45 8.25 -7.22 -11.74
C GLU A 45 7.67 -5.87 -12.23
N LEU A 46 6.43 -5.54 -11.84
CA LEU A 46 5.77 -4.28 -12.20
C LEU A 46 6.27 -3.13 -11.35
N TYR A 47 6.68 -3.43 -10.11
CA TYR A 47 7.25 -2.45 -9.20
C TYR A 47 8.63 -1.97 -9.68
N ASP A 48 9.49 -2.87 -10.15
CA ASP A 48 10.78 -2.51 -10.74
C ASP A 48 10.59 -1.55 -11.92
N ASP A 49 9.64 -1.89 -12.78
CA ASP A 49 9.21 -1.12 -13.93
C ASP A 49 8.67 0.27 -13.55
N PHE A 50 7.87 0.33 -12.48
CA PHE A 50 7.37 1.58 -11.90
C PHE A 50 8.51 2.42 -11.31
N SER A 51 9.43 1.80 -10.58
CA SER A 51 10.55 2.47 -9.92
C SER A 51 11.52 3.08 -10.94
N ALA A 52 11.81 2.38 -12.03
CA ALA A 52 12.62 2.87 -13.13
C ALA A 52 11.98 4.10 -13.80
N LYS A 53 10.67 4.04 -14.08
CA LYS A 53 9.90 5.15 -14.67
C LYS A 53 9.83 6.37 -13.74
N ARG A 54 9.82 6.15 -12.42
CA ARG A 54 9.84 7.24 -11.43
C ARG A 54 11.20 7.95 -11.43
N LYS A 55 12.31 7.20 -11.40
CA LYS A 55 13.68 7.75 -11.47
C LYS A 55 13.93 8.53 -12.75
N ALA A 56 13.43 8.04 -13.89
CA ALA A 56 13.58 8.71 -15.19
C ALA A 56 12.81 10.04 -15.29
N LYS A 57 11.80 10.27 -14.45
CA LYS A 57 10.96 11.48 -14.46
C LYS A 57 11.36 12.53 -13.44
N GLU A 58 12.39 12.31 -12.64
CA GLU A 58 12.81 13.25 -11.60
C GLU A 58 14.14 13.95 -11.97
N PRO A 59 14.10 15.05 -12.74
CA PRO A 59 15.29 15.90 -12.88
C PRO A 59 15.64 16.75 -11.65
N GLN A 60 14.73 17.17 -10.75
CA GLN A 60 15.06 18.30 -9.84
C GLN A 60 14.22 18.44 -8.54
N GLN A 61 14.14 17.45 -7.64
CA GLN A 61 13.60 17.74 -6.28
C GLN A 61 14.43 17.23 -5.09
N GLN A 62 15.53 16.53 -5.31
CA GLN A 62 16.47 16.16 -4.24
C GLN A 62 17.76 16.97 -4.31
N THR A 63 17.67 18.29 -4.10
CA THR A 63 18.86 19.10 -3.78
C THR A 63 18.51 20.30 -2.90
N LEU A 64 17.73 20.09 -1.85
CA LEU A 64 17.89 20.90 -0.64
C LEU A 64 18.65 20.07 0.37
N LYS A 65 19.97 20.01 0.13
CA LYS A 65 20.99 19.71 1.11
C LYS A 65 20.77 20.67 2.28
N ARG A 66 20.14 20.19 3.35
CA ARG A 66 20.16 20.88 4.64
C ARG A 66 21.52 20.56 5.27
N THR A 67 22.54 21.28 4.81
CA THR A 67 23.82 21.40 5.52
C THR A 67 23.58 22.18 6.81
N PHE A 68 23.46 21.46 7.92
CA PHE A 68 23.87 21.95 9.23
C PHE A 68 24.98 20.99 9.65
N ALA A 69 26.22 21.36 9.34
CA ALA A 69 27.11 21.98 10.32
C ALA A 69 27.53 20.96 11.38
N GLU A 70 28.56 20.23 10.98
CA GLU A 70 29.70 19.78 11.78
C GLU A 70 29.84 20.45 13.14
N SER A 71 29.76 19.64 14.19
CA SER A 71 30.56 19.81 15.39
C SER A 71 30.62 18.48 16.13
N ALA A 72 31.74 17.77 15.98
CA ALA A 72 32.21 16.82 16.98
C ALA A 72 32.52 17.59 18.29
N PRO A 73 32.37 16.95 19.46
CA PRO A 73 33.56 16.36 20.06
C PRO A 73 33.33 15.01 20.76
N THR A 74 34.32 14.13 20.57
CA THR A 74 35.00 13.28 21.57
C THR A 74 34.33 13.06 22.94
N THR A 75 34.23 11.80 23.39
CA THR A 75 35.03 11.21 24.50
C THR A 75 34.39 9.94 25.09
N SER A 76 35.22 8.90 25.14
CA SER A 76 35.38 7.78 26.10
C SER A 76 34.23 7.17 26.92
N GLN A 77 34.18 5.83 26.83
CA GLN A 77 34.20 4.79 27.89
C GLN A 77 33.32 4.92 29.15
N VAL A 78 32.43 3.93 29.34
CA VAL A 78 32.15 3.10 30.55
C VAL A 78 31.19 1.98 30.09
N SER A 79 31.59 0.70 30.03
CA SER A 79 31.57 -0.35 31.07
C SER A 79 30.18 -0.67 31.64
N ASP A 80 29.79 -1.93 31.40
CA ASP A 80 29.00 -2.86 32.22
C ASP A 80 27.68 -2.36 32.84
N ASP A 81 26.57 -2.96 32.44
CA ASP A 81 25.73 -3.76 33.35
C ASP A 81 24.67 -4.55 32.58
N LEU A 82 24.59 -5.85 32.93
CA LEU A 82 23.56 -6.79 32.50
C LEU A 82 22.23 -6.40 33.12
N ASP A 83 21.18 -6.32 32.31
CA ASP A 83 19.82 -6.60 32.79
C ASP A 83 19.19 -7.72 31.96
N VAL A 84 19.12 -8.87 32.62
CA VAL A 84 18.26 -9.99 32.30
C VAL A 84 16.81 -9.50 32.38
N ILE A 85 16.17 -9.32 31.23
CA ILE A 85 14.71 -9.20 31.16
C ILE A 85 14.17 -10.57 30.73
N THR A 86 13.72 -11.31 31.72
CA THR A 86 12.75 -12.40 31.56
C THR A 86 11.37 -11.78 31.50
N ASP A 87 10.69 -11.92 30.36
CA ASP A 87 9.23 -11.81 30.21
C ASP A 87 8.85 -12.99 29.30
N GLN A 88 8.41 -14.14 29.81
CA GLN A 88 7.07 -14.41 30.36
C GLN A 88 5.95 -13.93 29.44
N ASP A 89 5.17 -14.91 28.99
CA ASP A 89 3.77 -14.82 28.56
C ASP A 89 3.50 -14.16 27.19
N ILE A 90 3.80 -14.91 26.12
CA ILE A 90 3.08 -14.75 24.85
C ILE A 90 1.85 -15.65 24.93
N ASP A 91 0.72 -15.02 25.26
CA ASP A 91 -0.61 -15.62 25.23
C ASP A 91 -0.88 -16.33 23.90
N LEU A 92 -1.22 -17.62 24.02
CA LEU A 92 -1.91 -18.40 23.00
C LEU A 92 -3.25 -17.71 22.67
N MET A 93 -3.27 -16.91 21.62
CA MET A 93 -4.54 -16.45 21.05
C MET A 93 -5.12 -17.55 20.15
N ASP A 94 -6.32 -18.00 20.55
CA ASP A 94 -7.18 -18.97 19.88
C ASP A 94 -7.31 -18.72 18.37
N MET A 95 -7.10 -19.80 17.61
CA MET A 95 -7.06 -19.83 16.15
C MET A 95 -8.41 -20.18 15.50
N ASP A 96 -9.52 -19.79 16.12
CA ASP A 96 -10.87 -20.04 15.61
C ASP A 96 -11.56 -18.75 15.18
N GLU A 97 -12.28 -18.81 14.06
CA GLU A 97 -13.29 -17.83 13.59
C GLU A 97 -12.91 -16.84 12.45
N ILE A 98 -12.36 -17.34 11.34
CA ILE A 98 -12.38 -16.63 10.03
C ILE A 98 -13.06 -17.49 8.94
N GLU A 99 -14.36 -17.80 9.08
CA GLU A 99 -15.13 -18.49 8.03
C GLU A 99 -16.57 -17.96 7.79
N LYS A 100 -16.86 -16.66 7.96
CA LYS A 100 -18.27 -16.16 7.83
C LYS A 100 -18.56 -14.99 6.88
N THR A 101 -17.68 -14.63 5.94
CA THR A 101 -17.96 -13.50 5.01
C THR A 101 -18.23 -13.87 3.55
N LYS A 102 -18.58 -15.14 3.24
CA LYS A 102 -18.85 -15.62 1.86
C LYS A 102 -20.31 -15.57 1.37
N ILE A 103 -21.25 -14.89 2.05
CA ILE A 103 -22.69 -14.98 1.69
C ILE A 103 -23.34 -13.60 1.43
N SER A 104 -22.81 -12.80 0.50
CA SER A 104 -23.53 -11.57 0.06
C SER A 104 -23.36 -11.17 -1.41
N GLU A 105 -22.48 -11.81 -2.19
CA GLU A 105 -22.24 -11.42 -3.59
C GLU A 105 -23.32 -11.86 -4.58
N GLN A 106 -24.33 -12.63 -4.16
CA GLN A 106 -25.30 -13.22 -5.08
C GLN A 106 -26.55 -12.36 -5.38
N LYS A 107 -26.69 -11.16 -4.78
CA LYS A 107 -27.86 -10.28 -5.00
C LYS A 107 -27.63 -9.07 -5.92
N PHE A 108 -26.40 -8.77 -6.33
CA PHE A 108 -26.11 -7.57 -7.14
C PHE A 108 -26.20 -7.78 -8.66
N LEU A 109 -26.24 -9.02 -9.16
CA LEU A 109 -26.27 -9.27 -10.60
C LEU A 109 -27.66 -9.11 -11.24
N HIS A 110 -28.74 -9.18 -10.47
CA HIS A 110 -30.09 -9.13 -11.05
C HIS A 110 -30.62 -7.69 -11.28
N HIS A 111 -29.93 -6.66 -10.78
CA HIS A 111 -30.39 -5.27 -10.92
C HIS A 111 -29.65 -4.47 -12.01
N ASN A 112 -28.54 -4.97 -12.54
CA ASN A 112 -27.76 -4.29 -13.60
C ASN A 112 -28.17 -4.66 -15.04
N LEU A 113 -29.02 -5.69 -15.21
CA LEU A 113 -29.51 -6.10 -16.53
C LEU A 113 -30.72 -5.28 -17.03
N VAL A 114 -31.30 -4.43 -16.18
CA VAL A 114 -32.47 -3.60 -16.54
C VAL A 114 -32.07 -2.24 -17.11
N ILE A 115 -30.84 -1.77 -16.87
CA ILE A 115 -30.44 -0.40 -17.24
C ILE A 115 -29.91 -0.31 -18.68
N TYR A 116 -29.48 -1.42 -19.30
CA TYR A 116 -28.85 -1.41 -20.63
C TYR A 116 -29.82 -1.55 -21.83
N ASN A 117 -31.15 -1.56 -21.61
CA ASN A 117 -32.12 -1.79 -22.69
C ASN A 117 -33.05 -0.60 -23.00
N PHE A 118 -32.73 0.63 -22.55
CA PHE A 118 -33.64 1.77 -22.75
C PHE A 118 -33.11 2.91 -23.65
N GLU A 119 -32.01 2.71 -24.37
CA GLU A 119 -31.54 3.67 -25.37
C GLU A 119 -31.30 2.98 -26.70
N TYR A 120 -32.35 2.47 -27.35
CA TYR A 120 -32.42 2.31 -28.81
C TYR A 120 -33.86 1.97 -29.20
N GLU A 121 -34.68 3.00 -29.43
CA GLU A 121 -35.67 3.11 -30.51
C GLU A 121 -36.22 4.55 -30.58
#